data_AF-A0A699SCD9-F1
#
_entry.id   AF-A0A699SCD9-F1
#
_cell.length_a   1.000
_cell.length_b   1.000
_cell.length_c   1.000
_cell.angle_alpha   90.00
_cell.angle_beta   90.00
_cell.angle_gamma   90.00
#
_symmetry.space_group_name_H-M   'P 1'
#
loop_
_entity.id
_entity.type
_entity.pdbx_description
1 polymer ?
#
loop_
_entity_poly.entity_id
_entity_poly.type
_entity_poly.pdbx_seq_one_letter_code
_entity_poly.pdbx_strand_id
1 'polypeptide(L)'
;LIALVYIGLVAAWHSPWYNSYSSHYQEFECMRLEMEELLYQYRVDIVFSGHVHAYERMNRVYNYSLDPCGPVYITIGDGGNIEKIDVDHADEPGKCP
;
A
#
# COMPACT_ATOMS: atom_id res chain seq x y z
N LEU A 1 17.30 -1.70 -10.01
CA LEU A 1 15.87 -1.71 -10.36
C LEU A 1 15.78 -1.53 -11.87
N ILE A 2 15.30 -2.55 -12.59
CA ILE A 2 15.23 -2.54 -14.06
C ILE A 2 14.05 -1.65 -14.46
N ALA A 3 14.34 -0.53 -15.14
CA ALA A 3 13.36 0.24 -15.89
C ALA A 3 13.27 -0.36 -17.30
N LEU A 4 12.13 -0.93 -17.67
CA LEU A 4 11.81 -1.31 -19.04
C LEU A 4 10.84 -0.28 -19.63
N VAL A 5 11.18 0.17 -20.83
CA VAL A 5 10.48 1.17 -21.64
C VAL A 5 9.11 0.63 -22.14
N TYR A 6 7.97 1.33 -22.13
CA TYR A 6 7.33 2.28 -21.20
C TYR A 6 5.83 2.30 -21.60
N ILE A 7 4.97 1.55 -20.91
CA ILE A 7 3.50 1.72 -20.92
C ILE A 7 2.98 2.01 -19.51
N GLY A 8 3.69 1.54 -18.48
CA GLY A 8 3.42 1.90 -17.10
C GLY A 8 4.64 1.79 -16.20
N LEU A 9 4.65 2.60 -15.14
CA LEU A 9 5.66 2.61 -14.09
C LEU A 9 5.09 1.90 -12.86
N VAL A 10 5.72 0.78 -12.47
CA VAL A 10 5.31 0.00 -11.31
C VAL A 10 6.39 0.07 -10.24
N ALA A 11 5.97 0.30 -8.99
CA ALA A 11 6.85 0.23 -7.82
C ALA A 11 6.45 -0.93 -6.91
N ALA A 12 7.40 -1.39 -6.11
CA ALA A 12 7.14 -2.41 -5.10
C ALA A 12 8.09 -2.23 -3.92
N TRP A 13 7.58 -2.52 -2.73
CA TRP A 13 8.34 -2.62 -1.48
C TRP A 13 7.58 -3.52 -0.50
N HIS A 14 8.12 -3.77 0.68
CA HIS A 14 7.52 -4.74 1.60
C HIS A 14 6.25 -4.22 2.29
N SER A 15 6.32 -3.07 2.97
CA SER A 15 5.25 -2.62 3.87
C SER A 15 4.28 -1.61 3.24
N PRO A 16 2.96 -1.84 3.28
CA PRO A 16 1.99 -0.97 2.64
C PRO A 16 1.89 0.39 3.33
N TRP A 17 1.72 1.45 2.55
CA TRP A 17 1.43 2.80 3.08
C TRP A 17 -0.06 2.96 3.40
N TYR A 18 -0.90 2.45 2.49
CA TYR A 18 -2.34 2.42 2.64
C TYR A 18 -2.73 0.99 3.00
N ASN A 19 -3.20 0.82 4.23
CA ASN A 19 -3.64 -0.45 4.80
C ASN A 19 -4.80 -0.16 5.75
N SER A 20 -5.93 -0.87 5.61
CA SER A 20 -7.07 -0.74 6.53
C SER A 20 -7.11 -1.79 7.63
N TYR A 21 -6.24 -2.81 7.57
CA TYR A 21 -6.12 -3.80 8.65
C TYR A 21 -5.53 -3.16 9.90
N SER A 22 -5.97 -3.61 11.08
CA SER A 22 -5.39 -3.18 12.37
C SER A 22 -3.91 -3.57 12.47
N SER A 23 -3.55 -4.71 11.88
CA SER A 23 -2.17 -5.18 11.77
C SER A 23 -1.37 -4.20 10.91
N HIS A 24 -0.27 -3.67 11.46
CA HIS A 24 0.62 -2.75 10.76
C HIS A 24 -0.08 -1.48 10.22
N TYR A 25 -1.17 -1.03 10.85
CA TYR A 25 -1.91 0.17 10.46
C TYR A 25 -1.02 1.41 10.57
N GLN A 26 -0.85 2.14 9.46
CA GLN A 26 -0.02 3.35 9.37
C GLN A 26 1.43 3.21 9.89
N GLU A 27 1.96 1.98 9.97
CA GLU A 27 3.29 1.74 10.55
C GLU A 27 4.42 2.39 9.74
N PHE A 28 4.22 2.53 8.42
CA PHE A 28 5.24 3.03 7.49
C PHE A 28 4.92 4.43 6.93
N GLU A 29 4.18 5.24 7.69
CA GLU A 29 3.85 6.61 7.29
C GLU A 29 5.07 7.49 7.03
N CYS A 30 6.17 7.31 7.77
CA CYS A 30 7.40 8.06 7.54
C CYS A 30 7.95 7.83 6.11
N MET A 31 7.88 6.60 5.58
CA MET A 31 8.32 6.31 4.21
C MET A 31 7.39 6.96 3.19
N ARG A 32 6.06 6.93 3.42
CA ARG A 32 5.07 7.59 2.57
C ARG A 32 5.34 9.08 2.48
N LEU A 33 5.54 9.76 3.62
CA LEU A 33 5.78 11.20 3.66
C LEU A 33 7.03 11.62 2.88
N GLU A 34 8.08 10.80 2.89
CA GLU A 34 9.35 11.11 2.21
C GLU A 34 9.35 10.76 0.71
N MET A 35 8.53 9.79 0.27
CA MET A 35 8.63 9.22 -1.08
C MET A 35 7.39 9.38 -1.95
N GLU A 36 6.19 9.52 -1.37
CA GLU A 36 4.94 9.49 -2.13
C GLU A 36 4.86 10.63 -3.15
N GLU A 37 5.29 11.85 -2.78
CA GLU A 37 5.30 12.98 -3.70
C GLU A 37 6.20 12.71 -4.92
N LEU A 38 7.38 12.14 -4.70
CA LEU A 38 8.30 11.78 -5.79
C LEU A 38 7.65 10.75 -6.73
N LEU A 39 7.06 9.69 -6.19
CA LEU A 39 6.39 8.67 -7.01
C LEU A 39 5.20 9.22 -7.79
N TYR A 40 4.43 10.12 -7.16
CA TYR A 40 3.32 10.82 -7.80
C TYR A 40 3.79 11.69 -8.98
N GLN A 41 4.85 12.47 -8.79
CA GLN A 41 5.44 13.32 -9.84
C GLN A 41 5.90 12.51 -11.06
N TYR A 42 6.44 11.30 -10.83
CA TYR A 42 6.87 10.39 -11.90
C TYR A 42 5.76 9.49 -12.44
N ARG A 43 4.50 9.70 -12.03
CA ARG A 43 3.31 8.98 -12.53
C ARG A 43 3.44 7.47 -12.35
N VAL A 44 3.81 7.01 -11.16
CA VAL A 44 3.68 5.59 -10.81
C VAL A 44 2.22 5.16 -10.95
N ASP A 45 1.99 4.09 -11.69
CA ASP A 45 0.66 3.58 -11.99
C ASP A 45 0.14 2.65 -10.88
N ILE A 46 1.00 1.72 -10.44
CA ILE A 46 0.66 0.67 -9.48
C ILE A 46 1.81 0.48 -8.51
N VAL A 47 1.46 0.29 -7.25
CA VAL A 47 2.36 -0.08 -6.17
C VAL A 47 1.94 -1.44 -5.61
N PHE A 48 2.88 -2.38 -5.53
CA PHE A 48 2.67 -3.66 -4.84
C PHE A 48 3.38 -3.69 -3.49
N SER A 49 2.70 -4.26 -2.49
CA SER A 49 3.23 -4.48 -1.15
C SER A 49 2.81 -5.84 -0.59
N GLY A 50 3.50 -6.29 0.46
CA GLY A 50 3.15 -7.47 1.24
C GLY A 50 2.96 -7.07 2.71
N HIS A 51 3.70 -7.71 3.61
CA HIS A 51 3.78 -7.41 5.04
C HIS A 51 2.51 -7.72 5.83
N VAL A 52 1.38 -7.08 5.49
CA VAL A 52 0.07 -7.40 6.03
C VAL A 52 -0.41 -8.71 5.41
N HIS A 53 -0.79 -9.68 6.23
CA HIS A 53 -1.18 -11.02 5.80
C HIS A 53 -2.63 -11.04 5.34
N ALA A 54 -2.94 -10.24 4.34
CA ALA A 54 -4.22 -10.16 3.70
C ALA A 54 -4.08 -9.61 2.27
N TYR A 55 -5.17 -9.65 1.52
CA TYR A 55 -5.29 -8.99 0.23
C TYR A 55 -6.05 -7.67 0.39
N GLU A 56 -5.49 -6.59 -0.13
CA GLU A 56 -6.18 -5.29 -0.19
C GLU A 56 -5.85 -4.54 -1.49
N ARG A 57 -6.85 -3.85 -2.04
CA ARG A 57 -6.66 -2.97 -3.21
C ARG A 57 -7.34 -1.64 -2.97
N MET A 58 -6.54 -0.58 -2.93
CA MET A 58 -7.03 0.79 -2.82
C MET A 58 -7.60 1.30 -4.14
N ASN A 59 -8.51 2.26 -4.05
CA ASN A 59 -8.76 3.17 -5.16
C ASN A 59 -7.50 4.00 -5.46
N ARG A 60 -7.45 4.69 -6.60
CA ARG A 60 -6.36 5.64 -6.85
C ARG A 60 -6.37 6.72 -5.77
N VAL A 61 -5.24 6.88 -5.09
CA VAL A 61 -5.11 7.70 -3.89
C VAL A 61 -3.78 8.43 -3.91
N TYR A 62 -3.78 9.65 -3.39
CA TYR A 62 -2.59 10.43 -3.08
C TYR A 62 -2.82 11.19 -1.79
N ASN A 63 -1.91 11.07 -0.84
CA ASN A 63 -2.01 11.69 0.48
C ASN A 63 -3.39 11.54 1.14
N TYR A 64 -3.86 10.29 1.26
CA TYR A 64 -5.17 9.93 1.84
C TYR A 64 -6.40 10.55 1.15
N SER A 65 -6.23 11.13 -0.03
CA SER A 65 -7.32 11.70 -0.84
C SER A 65 -7.49 10.89 -2.12
N LEU A 66 -8.74 10.59 -2.48
CA LEU A 66 -9.04 9.97 -3.77
C LEU A 66 -8.57 10.90 -4.89
N ASP A 67 -7.66 10.41 -5.73
CA ASP A 67 -7.08 11.17 -6.82
C ASP A 67 -7.03 10.30 -8.08
N PRO A 68 -7.75 10.66 -9.16
CA PRO A 68 -7.68 9.94 -10.43
C PRO A 68 -6.27 9.82 -11.04
N CYS A 69 -5.34 10.68 -10.64
CA CYS A 69 -3.94 10.67 -11.03
C CYS A 69 -3.03 9.87 -10.10
N GLY A 70 -3.51 9.49 -8.90
CA GLY A 70 -2.73 8.74 -7.92
C GLY A 70 -2.46 7.30 -8.34
N PRO A 71 -1.43 6.64 -7.77
CA PRO A 71 -1.19 5.23 -7.97
C PRO A 71 -2.32 4.36 -7.40
N VAL A 72 -2.47 3.15 -7.94
CA VAL A 72 -3.23 2.09 -7.27
C VAL A 72 -2.29 1.33 -6.34
N TYR A 73 -2.62 1.28 -5.04
CA TYR A 73 -1.87 0.50 -4.06
C TYR A 73 -2.53 -0.87 -3.86
N ILE A 74 -1.75 -1.94 -3.97
CA ILE A 74 -2.20 -3.32 -3.85
C ILE A 74 -1.32 -4.06 -2.84
N THR A 75 -1.94 -4.55 -1.78
CA THR A 75 -1.33 -5.41 -0.78
C THR A 75 -1.66 -6.87 -1.11
N ILE A 76 -0.63 -7.69 -1.25
CA ILE A 76 -0.69 -9.13 -1.57
C ILE A 76 0.25 -9.90 -0.63
N GLY A 77 0.12 -9.66 0.68
CA GLY A 77 0.94 -10.30 1.71
C GLY A 77 0.38 -11.65 2.22
N ASP A 78 -0.73 -12.09 1.66
CA ASP A 78 -1.47 -13.32 1.98
C ASP A 78 -0.85 -14.61 1.38
N GLY A 79 0.48 -14.68 1.29
CA GLY A 79 1.22 -15.80 0.69
C GLY A 79 1.16 -17.14 1.44
N GLY A 80 0.50 -17.21 2.60
CA GLY A 80 0.29 -18.45 3.36
C GLY A 80 1.39 -18.81 4.36
N ASN A 81 2.00 -17.83 5.01
CA ASN A 81 3.00 -18.08 6.07
C ASN A 81 2.35 -18.62 7.38
N ILE A 82 3.19 -18.96 8.36
CA ILE A 82 2.77 -19.58 9.62
C ILE A 82 2.08 -18.62 10.62
N GLU A 83 2.16 -17.31 10.37
CA GLU A 83 1.75 -16.24 11.30
C GLU A 83 0.24 -15.96 11.26
N LYS A 84 -0.49 -16.68 10.38
CA LYS A 84 -1.95 -16.61 10.14
C LYS A 84 -2.36 -15.35 9.34
N ILE A 85 -3.62 -15.34 8.92
CA ILE A 85 -4.24 -14.26 8.14
C ILE A 85 -4.68 -13.12 9.07
N ASP A 86 -4.48 -11.88 8.63
CA ASP A 86 -5.01 -10.69 9.30
C ASP A 86 -6.51 -10.55 8.98
N VAL A 87 -7.32 -10.33 10.02
CA VAL A 87 -8.80 -10.28 9.90
C VAL A 87 -9.44 -9.05 10.53
N ASP A 88 -8.78 -8.44 11.52
CA ASP A 88 -9.28 -7.25 12.20
C ASP A 88 -8.96 -6.00 11.36
N HIS A 89 -9.94 -5.12 11.17
CA HIS A 89 -9.75 -3.83 10.51
C HIS A 89 -9.69 -2.68 11.52
N ALA A 90 -8.89 -1.65 11.24
CA ALA A 90 -8.66 -0.53 12.14
C ALA A 90 -9.92 0.32 12.38
N ASP A 91 -10.91 0.26 11.48
CA ASP A 91 -12.20 0.93 11.58
C ASP A 91 -13.26 0.11 12.36
N GLU A 92 -12.94 -1.11 12.77
CA GLU A 92 -13.81 -1.89 13.65
C GLU A 92 -13.87 -1.30 15.07
N PRO A 93 -15.02 -1.37 15.77
CA PRO A 93 -15.16 -0.84 17.12
C PRO A 93 -14.13 -1.41 18.10
N GLY A 94 -13.27 -0.55 18.65
CA GLY A 94 -12.24 -0.92 19.61
C GLY A 94 -10.98 -1.55 19.02
N LYS A 95 -10.80 -1.47 17.68
CA LYS A 95 -9.66 -2.04 16.95
C LYS A 95 -8.71 -1.01 16.32
N CYS A 96 -8.98 0.28 16.52
CA CYS A 96 -8.05 1.36 16.17
C CYS A 96 -6.78 1.25 17.04
N PRO A 97 -5.59 1.06 16.44
CA PRO A 97 -4.32 1.02 17.17
C PRO A 97 -3.94 2.33 17.86
#